data_AF-A0A4Q1BL69-F1
#
_entry.id   AF-A0A4Q1BL69-F1
#
_cell.length_a   1.000
_cell.length_b   1.000
_cell.length_c   1.000
_cell.angle_alpha   90.00
_cell.angle_beta   90.00
_cell.angle_gamma   90.00
#
_symmetry.space_group_name_H-M   'P 1'
#
loop_
_entity.id
_entity.type
_entity.pdbx_description
1 polymer ?
#
loop_
_entity_poly.entity_id
_entity_poly.type
_entity_poly.pdbx_seq_one_letter_code
_entity_poly.pdbx_strand_id
1 'polypeptide(L)'
;MPDLNELLRWSIANSAPHSSDSSQVAQDESLSLRFNPANPDGQTEQRGQTGLSAFHPSDPGVSPVPPIPQPRSDLTPEILDLILGKPDSVTMKEKMAFAVDEGNDLDERLEALDDLEMLVESIDNANNLAVLKLWEPLLSLLKVQNEEILAATCWIIGTAVQNNIKAQAALHLHTPLTPILSLLSPSHSSQTRARATYALSSSLKHWPLTPTALSSNSDEGYLALSSGVRDLDIGVRRKMAFLVHNLVLLHAEGWDTEVPEDVATHILQGRQGQEDVVEGLYRAGVFKELLNVLGERESTREGKKEGEGEGDKGEMEYDEFAMRALVGAIEMDILTLEEKMRVKEIWEKWGKEGRKERGIEGVDEESMGRLLSL
;
A
#
# COMPACT_ATOMS: atom_id res chain seq x y z
N MET A 1 7.43 4.34 15.12
CA MET A 1 7.62 3.82 16.50
C MET A 1 8.85 2.92 16.47
N PRO A 2 9.76 2.97 17.46
CA PRO A 2 10.90 2.07 17.47
C PRO A 2 10.44 0.61 17.61
N ASP A 3 11.09 -0.28 16.88
CA ASP A 3 10.83 -1.73 16.89
C ASP A 3 10.89 -2.26 18.33
N LEU A 4 9.96 -3.14 18.72
CA LEU A 4 9.92 -3.75 20.04
C LEU A 4 11.24 -4.48 20.34
N ASN A 5 11.88 -5.07 19.34
CA ASN A 5 13.19 -5.70 19.49
C ASN A 5 14.30 -4.66 19.71
N GLU A 6 14.23 -3.49 19.08
CA GLU A 6 15.17 -2.39 19.35
C GLU A 6 14.98 -1.81 20.75
N LEU A 7 13.74 -1.68 21.23
CA LEU A 7 13.42 -1.23 22.58
C LEU A 7 13.88 -2.23 23.65
N LEU A 8 13.73 -3.53 23.39
CA LEU A 8 14.24 -4.59 24.28
C LEU A 8 15.77 -4.58 24.33
N ARG A 9 16.43 -4.44 23.18
CA ARG A 9 17.90 -4.34 23.08
C ARG A 9 18.42 -3.09 23.81
N TRP A 10 17.76 -1.93 23.61
CA TRP A 10 18.10 -0.68 24.30
C TRP A 10 17.92 -0.77 25.81
N SER A 11 16.79 -1.34 26.25
CA SER A 11 16.50 -1.55 27.67
C SER A 11 17.60 -2.38 28.35
N ILE A 12 18.04 -3.48 27.73
CA ILE A 12 19.10 -4.33 28.28
C ILE A 12 20.45 -3.62 28.29
N ALA A 13 20.80 -2.92 27.20
CA ALA A 13 22.06 -2.19 27.08
C ALA A 13 22.20 -1.06 28.12
N ASN A 14 21.08 -0.39 28.48
CA ASN A 14 21.05 0.67 29.48
C ASN A 14 20.70 0.19 30.90
N SER A 15 20.43 -1.11 31.10
CA SER A 15 20.14 -1.69 32.42
C SER A 15 21.38 -2.25 33.12
N ALA A 16 22.54 -2.26 32.47
CA ALA A 16 23.79 -2.68 33.11
C ALA A 16 24.31 -1.58 34.05
N PRO A 17 24.57 -1.86 35.35
CA PRO A 17 25.18 -0.87 36.23
C PRO A 17 26.61 -0.62 35.77
N HIS A 18 26.91 0.64 35.43
CA HIS A 18 28.29 1.12 35.36
C HIS A 18 28.98 0.81 36.69
N SER A 19 30.02 -0.02 36.67
CA SER A 19 30.95 -0.14 37.78
C SER A 19 31.65 1.21 37.93
N SER A 20 31.18 2.03 38.86
CA SER A 20 31.82 3.27 39.25
C SER A 20 33.10 2.94 40.02
N ASP A 21 34.22 2.81 39.31
CA ASP A 21 35.50 3.11 39.92
C ASP A 21 35.66 4.64 39.90
N SER A 22 35.78 5.20 41.09
CA SER A 22 35.61 6.62 41.33
C SER A 22 36.97 7.31 41.22
N SER A 23 37.16 8.10 40.16
CA SER A 23 38.05 9.25 40.16
C SER A 23 37.72 10.21 39.01
N GLN A 24 37.37 11.43 39.41
CA GLN A 24 37.36 12.70 38.65
C GLN A 24 36.04 13.18 38.04
N VAL A 25 35.61 14.29 38.67
CA VAL A 25 34.60 15.29 38.36
C VAL A 25 34.77 15.89 36.96
N ALA A 26 33.72 15.93 36.14
CA ALA A 26 33.05 17.16 35.66
C ALA A 26 32.10 16.91 34.46
N GLN A 27 30.84 17.33 34.66
CA GLN A 27 29.90 17.96 33.71
C GLN A 27 29.56 17.26 32.39
N ASP A 28 28.33 16.73 32.30
CA ASP A 28 27.42 17.22 31.26
C ASP A 28 25.94 17.05 31.66
N GLU A 29 25.11 18.01 31.23
CA GLU A 29 23.73 18.24 31.66
C GLU A 29 22.74 17.22 31.08
N SER A 30 21.96 16.54 31.93
CA SER A 30 20.75 15.84 31.49
C SER A 30 19.51 16.74 31.65
N LEU A 31 19.01 17.22 30.52
CA LEU A 31 17.73 17.92 30.37
C LEU A 31 16.57 17.04 30.87
N SER A 32 15.96 17.41 32.00
CA SER A 32 14.72 16.80 32.47
C SER A 32 13.51 17.62 32.02
N LEU A 33 12.69 17.05 31.12
CA LEU A 33 11.41 17.62 30.73
C LEU A 33 10.37 17.35 31.83
N ARG A 34 10.04 18.37 32.62
CA ARG A 34 8.90 18.36 33.55
C ARG A 34 7.61 18.70 32.80
N PHE A 35 6.65 17.77 32.78
CA PHE A 35 5.30 18.02 32.30
C PHE A 35 4.46 18.69 33.41
N ASN A 36 3.85 19.84 33.11
CA ASN A 36 2.96 20.57 34.00
C ASN A 36 1.62 20.76 33.29
N PRO A 37 0.50 20.15 33.72
CA PRO A 37 -0.79 20.41 33.11
C PRO A 37 -1.40 21.68 33.70
N ALA A 38 -1.71 22.65 32.85
CA ALA A 38 -2.51 23.82 33.20
C ALA A 38 -4.00 23.54 32.93
N ASN A 39 -4.86 23.87 33.89
CA ASN A 39 -6.24 24.25 33.58
C ASN A 39 -6.77 25.24 34.64
N PRO A 40 -7.48 26.33 34.27
CA PRO A 40 -7.98 27.33 35.20
C PRO A 40 -9.45 27.13 35.59
N ASP A 41 -9.73 27.36 36.89
CA ASP A 41 -10.95 27.85 37.57
C ASP A 41 -12.37 27.37 37.15
N GLY A 42 -13.25 26.93 38.06
CA GLY A 42 -13.16 26.93 39.52
C GLY A 42 -14.44 26.46 40.24
N GLN A 43 -14.46 26.75 41.55
CA GLN A 43 -15.50 26.60 42.58
C GLN A 43 -15.36 25.42 43.57
N THR A 44 -14.75 25.75 44.72
CA THR A 44 -15.12 25.44 46.11
C THR A 44 -15.98 24.20 46.42
N GLU A 45 -15.43 23.28 47.24
CA GLU A 45 -15.99 22.92 48.56
C GLU A 45 -15.06 21.99 49.39
N GLN A 46 -15.25 22.02 50.71
CA GLN A 46 -14.39 21.52 51.78
C GLN A 46 -14.49 20.00 52.04
N ARG A 47 -13.36 19.33 52.35
CA ARG A 47 -13.11 18.49 53.56
C ARG A 47 -11.98 17.47 53.33
N GLY A 48 -11.10 17.32 54.33
CA GLY A 48 -10.29 16.12 54.51
C GLY A 48 -8.80 16.38 54.77
N GLN A 49 -8.44 16.71 56.01
CA GLN A 49 -7.05 16.66 56.50
C GLN A 49 -6.57 15.22 56.66
N THR A 50 -5.36 14.91 56.15
CA THR A 50 -4.29 14.08 56.76
C THR A 50 -3.11 14.18 55.78
N GLY A 51 -1.95 14.77 56.08
CA GLY A 51 -1.10 14.54 57.23
C GLY A 51 0.09 13.67 56.77
N LEU A 52 1.08 14.26 56.11
CA LEU A 52 2.36 13.62 55.78
C LEU A 52 3.17 13.45 57.08
N SER A 53 3.28 12.23 57.58
CA SER A 53 4.22 11.88 58.65
C SER A 53 5.36 11.06 58.05
N ALA A 54 6.56 11.63 58.10
CA ALA A 54 7.81 10.94 57.79
C ALA A 54 8.01 9.78 58.79
N PHE A 55 8.22 8.57 58.28
CA PHE A 55 8.48 7.40 59.10
C PHE A 55 9.94 7.39 59.59
N HIS A 56 10.12 7.32 60.92
CA HIS A 56 11.40 7.13 61.59
C HIS A 56 11.76 5.63 61.65
N PRO A 57 13.05 5.25 61.62
CA PRO A 57 13.46 3.86 61.51
C PRO A 57 13.57 3.21 62.88
N SER A 58 12.47 2.71 63.43
CA SER A 58 12.47 1.78 64.58
C SER A 58 11.09 1.11 64.72
N ASP A 59 10.75 0.19 63.81
CA ASP A 59 9.60 -0.70 63.99
C ASP A 59 10.01 -2.15 63.67
N PRO A 60 9.96 -3.09 64.64
CA PRO A 60 10.42 -4.46 64.43
C PRO A 60 9.29 -5.29 63.82
N GLY A 61 9.27 -5.41 62.49
CA GLY A 61 8.22 -6.19 61.83
C GLY A 61 8.35 -6.38 60.32
N VAL A 62 9.54 -6.22 59.72
CA VAL A 62 9.70 -6.35 58.27
C VAL A 62 10.23 -7.74 57.91
N SER A 63 9.35 -8.62 57.45
CA SER A 63 9.73 -9.81 56.69
C SER A 63 10.54 -9.39 55.45
N PRO A 64 11.62 -10.09 55.09
CA PRO A 64 12.48 -9.64 54.00
C PRO A 64 11.73 -9.67 52.66
N VAL A 65 11.79 -8.53 51.95
CA VAL A 65 11.34 -8.36 50.57
C VAL A 65 12.07 -9.38 49.69
N PRO A 66 11.38 -10.09 48.76
CA PRO A 66 12.05 -11.00 47.83
C PRO A 66 13.06 -10.21 46.97
N PRO A 67 14.23 -10.78 46.65
CA PRO A 67 15.25 -10.07 45.90
C PRO A 67 14.70 -9.66 44.52
N ILE A 68 14.97 -8.40 44.16
CA ILE A 68 14.73 -7.86 42.82
C ILE A 68 15.41 -8.81 41.81
N PRO A 69 14.73 -9.26 40.74
CA PRO A 69 15.33 -10.11 39.72
C PRO A 69 16.59 -9.42 39.17
N GLN A 70 17.75 -10.03 39.40
CA GLN A 70 19.01 -9.55 38.85
C GLN A 70 18.96 -9.71 37.33
N PRO A 71 19.43 -8.72 36.53
CA PRO A 71 19.56 -8.87 35.09
C PRO A 71 20.44 -10.08 34.81
N ARG A 72 19.91 -11.06 34.05
CA ARG A 72 20.64 -12.30 33.83
C ARG A 72 21.86 -12.04 32.95
N SER A 73 23.04 -12.34 33.47
CA SER A 73 24.33 -12.17 32.78
C SER A 73 24.62 -13.25 31.74
N ASP A 74 23.67 -14.16 31.49
CA ASP A 74 23.79 -15.30 30.58
C ASP A 74 23.23 -15.02 29.17
N LEU A 75 22.58 -13.87 28.97
CA LEU A 75 22.05 -13.41 27.68
C LEU A 75 23.04 -12.41 27.04
N THR A 76 24.10 -12.91 26.40
CA THR A 76 24.97 -12.04 25.59
C THR A 76 24.26 -11.64 24.30
N PRO A 77 24.66 -10.52 23.64
CA PRO A 77 24.14 -10.13 22.34
C PRO A 77 24.25 -11.24 21.29
N GLU A 78 25.34 -12.03 21.29
CA GLU A 78 25.47 -13.15 20.35
C GLU A 78 24.49 -14.30 20.64
N ILE A 79 24.21 -14.59 21.91
CA ILE A 79 23.21 -15.60 22.31
C ILE A 79 21.80 -15.09 21.97
N LEU A 80 21.53 -13.80 22.13
CA LEU A 80 20.28 -13.17 21.73
C LEU A 80 20.08 -13.21 20.22
N ASP A 81 21.11 -12.94 19.42
CA ASP A 81 21.05 -13.03 17.96
C ASP A 81 20.93 -14.50 17.49
N LEU A 82 21.51 -15.45 18.23
CA LEU A 82 21.34 -16.88 17.97
C LEU A 82 19.91 -17.37 18.28
N ILE A 83 19.25 -16.79 19.29
CA ILE A 83 17.89 -17.15 19.71
C ILE A 83 16.81 -16.42 18.89
N LEU A 84 17.00 -15.12 18.64
CA LEU A 84 16.02 -14.25 17.97
C LEU A 84 16.24 -14.15 16.46
N GLY A 85 17.38 -14.64 15.97
CA GLY A 85 17.79 -14.42 14.60
C GLY A 85 18.30 -13.01 14.35
N LYS A 86 18.72 -12.79 13.10
CA LYS A 86 19.16 -11.49 12.63
C LYS A 86 17.96 -10.54 12.51
N PRO A 87 18.04 -9.28 12.97
CA PRO A 87 16.93 -8.34 12.80
C PRO A 87 16.62 -8.09 11.32
N ASP A 88 15.34 -8.09 10.97
CA ASP A 88 14.86 -7.85 9.61
C ASP A 88 15.43 -6.56 9.02
N SER A 89 15.53 -5.49 9.82
CA SER A 89 16.10 -4.21 9.38
C SER A 89 17.55 -4.30 8.88
N VAL A 90 18.33 -5.23 9.42
CA VAL A 90 19.70 -5.53 8.96
C VAL A 90 19.64 -6.37 7.69
N THR A 91 18.80 -7.41 7.66
CA THR A 91 18.61 -8.26 6.48
C THR A 91 18.14 -7.45 5.27
N MET A 92 17.15 -6.56 5.43
CA MET A 92 16.65 -5.68 4.39
C MET A 92 17.76 -4.81 3.77
N LYS A 93 18.63 -4.23 4.60
CA LYS A 93 19.75 -3.39 4.14
C LYS A 93 20.76 -4.20 3.34
N GLU A 94 21.09 -5.40 3.79
CA GLU A 94 22.03 -6.28 3.09
C GLU A 94 21.47 -6.76 1.76
N LYS A 95 20.21 -7.20 1.73
CA LYS A 95 19.54 -7.65 0.52
C LYS A 95 19.42 -6.52 -0.50
N MET A 96 19.06 -5.31 -0.07
CA MET A 96 19.07 -4.14 -0.94
C MET A 96 20.47 -3.84 -1.50
N ALA A 97 21.49 -3.78 -0.63
CA ALA A 97 22.87 -3.49 -1.04
C ALA A 97 23.38 -4.52 -2.06
N PHE A 98 23.06 -5.80 -1.84
CA PHE A 98 23.42 -6.87 -2.75
C PHE A 98 22.69 -6.75 -4.10
N ALA A 99 21.39 -6.48 -4.09
CA ALA A 99 20.57 -6.35 -5.29
C ALA A 99 20.97 -5.17 -6.19
N VAL A 100 21.41 -4.04 -5.62
CA VAL A 100 21.80 -2.85 -6.39
C VAL A 100 23.22 -2.92 -6.95
N ASP A 101 24.08 -3.77 -6.41
CA ASP A 101 25.46 -3.90 -6.89
C ASP A 101 25.51 -4.69 -8.21
N GLU A 102 25.79 -4.00 -9.31
CA GLU A 102 25.92 -4.59 -10.64
C GLU A 102 27.13 -5.52 -10.79
N GLY A 103 28.05 -5.55 -9.82
CA GLY A 103 29.15 -6.51 -9.76
C GLY A 103 28.75 -7.92 -9.31
N ASN A 104 27.57 -8.08 -8.69
CA ASN A 104 27.04 -9.37 -8.26
C ASN A 104 26.38 -10.14 -9.40
N ASP A 105 26.31 -11.47 -9.26
CA ASP A 105 25.61 -12.33 -10.22
C ASP A 105 24.12 -11.99 -10.31
N LEU A 106 23.55 -12.10 -11.52
CA LEU A 106 22.16 -11.72 -11.76
C LEU A 106 21.19 -12.59 -10.94
N ASP A 107 21.40 -13.90 -10.88
CA ASP A 107 20.49 -14.83 -10.18
C ASP A 107 20.53 -14.54 -8.67
N GLU A 108 21.70 -14.28 -8.12
CA GLU A 108 21.87 -13.91 -6.70
C GLU A 108 21.25 -12.53 -6.38
N ARG A 109 21.31 -11.59 -7.32
CA ARG A 109 20.62 -10.28 -7.19
C ARG A 109 19.11 -10.45 -7.19
N LEU A 110 18.58 -11.33 -8.05
CA LEU A 110 17.15 -11.64 -8.10
C LEU A 110 16.70 -12.38 -6.83
N GLU A 111 17.49 -13.32 -6.32
CA GLU A 111 17.25 -13.96 -5.02
C GLU A 111 17.21 -12.93 -3.88
N ALA A 112 18.13 -11.94 -3.89
CA ALA A 112 18.11 -10.87 -2.91
C ALA A 112 16.86 -9.98 -3.01
N LEU A 113 16.32 -9.76 -4.21
CA LEU A 113 15.06 -9.03 -4.40
C LEU A 113 13.84 -9.85 -3.94
N ASP A 114 13.83 -11.15 -4.18
CA ASP A 114 12.78 -12.06 -3.71
C ASP A 114 12.75 -12.12 -2.17
N ASP A 115 13.92 -12.25 -1.53
CA ASP A 115 14.07 -12.18 -0.07
C ASP A 115 13.58 -10.85 0.50
N LEU A 116 13.92 -9.73 -0.16
CA LEU A 116 13.44 -8.42 0.26
C LEU A 116 11.93 -8.32 0.11
N GLU A 117 11.34 -8.92 -0.93
CA GLU A 117 9.90 -8.91 -1.13
C GLU A 117 9.16 -9.66 -0.01
N MET A 118 9.63 -10.85 0.35
CA MET A 118 9.09 -11.61 1.48
C MET A 118 9.14 -10.82 2.79
N LEU A 119 10.23 -10.07 3.03
CA LEU A 119 10.34 -9.25 4.24
C LEU A 119 9.31 -8.11 4.27
N VAL A 120 9.02 -7.47 3.13
CA VAL A 120 8.08 -6.33 3.06
C VAL A 120 6.61 -6.75 2.97
N GLU A 121 6.29 -8.05 2.94
CA GLU A 121 4.92 -8.54 3.19
C GLU A 121 4.44 -8.12 4.60
N SER A 122 5.37 -7.97 5.55
CA SER A 122 5.09 -7.37 6.86
C SER A 122 4.94 -5.86 6.74
N ILE A 123 3.79 -5.34 7.20
CA ILE A 123 3.48 -3.89 7.21
C ILE A 123 4.56 -3.09 7.98
N ASP A 124 5.12 -3.65 9.06
CA ASP A 124 6.16 -2.98 9.84
C ASP A 124 7.47 -2.84 9.03
N ASN A 125 7.87 -3.90 8.32
CA ASN A 125 9.05 -3.88 7.46
C ASN A 125 8.85 -2.98 6.24
N ALA A 126 7.66 -3.01 5.62
CA ALA A 126 7.31 -2.10 4.53
C ALA A 126 7.43 -0.64 4.97
N ASN A 127 6.95 -0.29 6.16
CA ASN A 127 7.10 1.06 6.72
C ASN A 127 8.56 1.42 7.03
N ASN A 128 9.38 0.43 7.41
CA ASN A 128 10.80 0.61 7.65
C ASN A 128 11.62 0.92 6.39
N LEU A 129 11.11 0.69 5.17
CA LEU A 129 11.79 1.11 3.94
C LEU A 129 12.16 2.60 3.97
N ALA A 130 11.28 3.46 4.50
CA ALA A 130 11.54 4.88 4.64
C ALA A 130 12.59 5.17 5.73
N VAL A 131 12.46 4.53 6.89
CA VAL A 131 13.38 4.71 8.04
C VAL A 131 14.80 4.26 7.67
N LEU A 132 14.92 3.17 6.92
CA LEU A 132 16.18 2.58 6.49
C LEU A 132 16.74 3.23 5.21
N LYS A 133 16.04 4.20 4.61
CA LYS A 133 16.40 4.90 3.36
C LYS A 133 16.58 3.95 2.17
N LEU A 134 15.65 3.00 2.04
CA LEU A 134 15.68 1.95 1.03
C LEU A 134 14.79 2.26 -0.20
N TRP A 135 13.95 3.31 -0.14
CA TRP A 135 13.13 3.70 -1.30
C TRP A 135 13.97 4.17 -2.49
N GLU A 136 14.96 5.03 -2.26
CA GLU A 136 15.83 5.52 -3.34
C GLU A 136 16.63 4.41 -4.04
N PRO A 137 17.34 3.50 -3.33
CA PRO A 137 18.01 2.39 -4.00
C PRO A 137 17.01 1.44 -4.69
N LEU A 138 15.85 1.15 -4.10
CA LEU A 138 14.80 0.35 -4.76
C LEU A 138 14.33 0.99 -6.07
N LEU A 139 13.99 2.28 -6.04
CA LEU A 139 13.50 3.01 -7.23
C LEU A 139 14.61 3.20 -8.29
N SER A 140 15.88 3.14 -7.91
CA SER A 140 16.98 3.17 -8.87
C SER A 140 16.97 1.94 -9.79
N LEU A 141 16.49 0.79 -9.29
CA LEU A 141 16.36 -0.44 -10.06
C LEU A 141 15.29 -0.35 -11.15
N LEU A 142 14.35 0.60 -11.09
CA LEU A 142 13.38 0.85 -12.18
C LEU A 142 14.01 1.43 -13.45
N LYS A 143 15.31 1.77 -13.41
CA LYS A 143 16.04 2.39 -14.54
C LYS A 143 17.01 1.43 -15.23
N VAL A 144 17.10 0.18 -14.76
CA VAL A 144 17.97 -0.83 -15.39
C VAL A 144 17.30 -1.40 -16.64
N GLN A 145 18.08 -2.10 -17.48
CA GLN A 145 17.56 -2.71 -18.72
C GLN A 145 17.07 -4.16 -18.55
N ASN A 146 17.32 -4.77 -17.39
CA ASN A 146 16.96 -6.16 -17.14
C ASN A 146 15.48 -6.30 -16.72
N GLU A 147 14.68 -7.00 -17.52
CA GLU A 147 13.24 -7.20 -17.31
C GLU A 147 12.91 -7.90 -15.97
N GLU A 148 13.73 -8.86 -15.53
CA GLU A 148 13.48 -9.62 -14.30
C GLU A 148 13.68 -8.73 -13.07
N ILE A 149 14.72 -7.89 -13.06
CA ILE A 149 14.94 -6.89 -12.03
C ILE A 149 13.80 -5.85 -12.03
N LEU A 150 13.36 -5.38 -13.20
CA LEU A 150 12.23 -4.44 -13.30
C LEU A 150 10.96 -5.05 -12.71
N ALA A 151 10.64 -6.30 -13.08
CA ALA A 151 9.49 -7.03 -12.59
C ALA A 151 9.55 -7.28 -11.08
N ALA A 152 10.70 -7.70 -10.53
CA ALA A 152 10.91 -7.92 -9.11
C ALA A 152 10.83 -6.60 -8.32
N THR A 153 11.38 -5.51 -8.86
CA THR A 153 11.30 -4.18 -8.24
C THR A 153 9.86 -3.70 -8.14
N CYS A 154 9.07 -3.80 -9.22
CA CYS A 154 7.65 -3.48 -9.17
C CYS A 154 6.87 -4.40 -8.22
N TRP A 155 7.28 -5.66 -8.07
CA TRP A 155 6.67 -6.60 -7.13
C TRP A 155 6.84 -6.12 -5.68
N ILE A 156 8.08 -5.81 -5.27
CA ILE A 156 8.40 -5.26 -3.94
C ILE A 156 7.63 -3.96 -3.69
N ILE A 157 7.61 -3.03 -4.64
CA ILE A 157 6.88 -1.76 -4.50
C ILE A 157 5.40 -2.02 -4.27
N GLY A 158 4.79 -2.88 -5.10
CA GLY A 158 3.37 -3.19 -5.01
C GLY A 158 2.99 -3.87 -3.70
N THR A 159 3.84 -4.77 -3.18
CA THR A 159 3.64 -5.46 -1.91
C THR A 159 3.77 -4.49 -0.73
N ALA A 160 4.83 -3.68 -0.70
CA ALA A 160 5.08 -2.75 0.40
C ALA A 160 3.94 -1.72 0.59
N VAL A 161 3.32 -1.25 -0.50
CA VAL A 161 2.32 -0.17 -0.44
C VAL A 161 0.86 -0.66 -0.50
N GLN A 162 0.62 -1.95 -0.73
CA GLN A 162 -0.74 -2.48 -0.82
C GLN A 162 -1.49 -2.26 0.50
N ASN A 163 -2.59 -1.49 0.43
CA ASN A 163 -3.43 -1.15 1.58
C ASN A 163 -2.63 -0.58 2.78
N ASN A 164 -1.50 0.08 2.51
CA ASN A 164 -0.60 0.64 3.53
C ASN A 164 -0.34 2.12 3.26
N ILE A 165 -1.16 2.99 3.87
CA ILE A 165 -1.13 4.44 3.65
C ILE A 165 0.22 5.09 4.01
N LYS A 166 0.94 4.54 5.00
CA LYS A 166 2.25 5.07 5.42
C LYS A 166 3.32 4.78 4.37
N ALA A 167 3.38 3.55 3.87
CA ALA A 167 4.29 3.18 2.80
C ALA A 167 3.91 3.87 1.47
N GLN A 168 2.62 4.01 1.15
CA GLN A 168 2.15 4.80 0.01
C GLN A 168 2.64 6.25 0.10
N ALA A 169 2.45 6.91 1.24
CA ALA A 169 2.90 8.29 1.43
C ALA A 169 4.43 8.43 1.29
N ALA A 170 5.19 7.51 1.88
CA ALA A 170 6.64 7.48 1.74
C ALA A 170 7.06 7.31 0.27
N LEU A 171 6.45 6.38 -0.45
CA LEU A 171 6.70 6.15 -1.88
C LEU A 171 6.39 7.42 -2.71
N HIS A 172 5.25 8.09 -2.48
CA HIS A 172 4.81 9.27 -3.24
C HIS A 172 5.74 10.48 -3.09
N LEU A 173 6.55 10.57 -2.03
CA LEU A 173 7.60 11.59 -1.92
C LEU A 173 8.67 11.49 -3.02
N HIS A 174 8.81 10.32 -3.66
CA HIS A 174 9.81 10.06 -4.69
C HIS A 174 9.25 10.16 -6.12
N THR A 175 8.02 10.64 -6.31
CA THR A 175 7.37 10.73 -7.64
C THR A 175 7.41 9.39 -8.41
N PRO A 176 6.86 8.32 -7.81
CA PRO A 176 7.07 6.94 -8.26
C PRO A 176 6.34 6.60 -9.55
N LEU A 177 5.31 7.38 -9.91
CA LEU A 177 4.41 7.02 -11.00
C LEU A 177 5.08 7.11 -12.36
N THR A 178 5.87 8.15 -12.65
CA THR A 178 6.55 8.28 -13.94
C THR A 178 7.38 7.03 -14.32
N PRO A 179 8.30 6.52 -13.47
CA PRO A 179 9.01 5.30 -13.82
C PRO A 179 8.10 4.07 -13.90
N ILE A 180 7.11 3.91 -13.01
CA ILE A 180 6.16 2.77 -13.05
C ILE A 180 5.33 2.79 -14.34
N LEU A 181 4.81 3.94 -14.74
CA LEU A 181 4.00 4.12 -15.95
C LEU A 181 4.81 3.83 -17.22
N SER A 182 6.09 4.19 -17.24
CA SER A 182 6.98 3.89 -18.38
C SER A 182 7.09 2.38 -18.66
N LEU A 183 7.03 1.57 -17.60
CA LEU A 183 7.10 0.11 -17.69
C LEU A 183 5.82 -0.54 -18.23
N LEU A 184 4.73 0.22 -18.40
CA LEU A 184 3.50 -0.25 -19.04
C LEU A 184 3.56 -0.22 -20.57
N SER A 185 4.64 0.33 -21.15
CA SER A 185 4.85 0.33 -22.60
C SER A 185 4.88 -1.10 -23.16
N PRO A 186 4.26 -1.36 -24.33
CA PRO A 186 4.34 -2.65 -25.02
C PRO A 186 5.76 -3.11 -25.39
N SER A 187 6.78 -2.25 -25.23
CA SER A 187 8.20 -2.62 -25.38
C SER A 187 8.71 -3.55 -24.28
N HIS A 188 8.07 -3.57 -23.12
CA HIS A 188 8.44 -4.45 -22.00
C HIS A 188 7.72 -5.79 -22.08
N SER A 189 8.23 -6.80 -21.36
CA SER A 189 7.57 -8.11 -21.26
C SER A 189 6.19 -8.02 -20.59
N SER A 190 5.28 -8.95 -20.88
CA SER A 190 3.97 -8.98 -20.21
C SER A 190 4.10 -9.19 -18.70
N GLN A 191 5.13 -9.90 -18.25
CA GLN A 191 5.44 -10.07 -16.83
C GLN A 191 5.79 -8.73 -16.16
N THR A 192 6.70 -7.96 -16.75
CA THR A 192 7.05 -6.61 -16.26
C THR A 192 5.84 -5.70 -16.25
N ARG A 193 5.06 -5.65 -17.35
CA ARG A 193 3.83 -4.84 -17.41
C ARG A 193 2.81 -5.26 -16.34
N ALA A 194 2.65 -6.55 -16.10
CA ALA A 194 1.73 -7.06 -15.07
C ALA A 194 2.17 -6.69 -13.65
N ARG A 195 3.48 -6.73 -13.36
CA ARG A 195 4.05 -6.29 -12.07
C ARG A 195 3.97 -4.77 -11.91
N ALA A 196 4.24 -4.01 -12.96
CA ALA A 196 4.06 -2.56 -12.98
C ALA A 196 2.60 -2.16 -12.76
N THR A 197 1.65 -2.89 -13.37
CA THR A 197 0.21 -2.70 -13.14
C THR A 197 -0.17 -2.98 -11.69
N TYR A 198 0.43 -3.99 -11.07
CA TYR A 198 0.24 -4.28 -9.65
C TYR A 198 0.78 -3.16 -8.75
N ALA A 199 2.01 -2.70 -9.00
CA ALA A 199 2.61 -1.57 -8.28
C ALA A 199 1.75 -0.31 -8.41
N LEU A 200 1.31 0.01 -9.63
CA LEU A 200 0.40 1.13 -9.91
C LEU A 200 -0.90 0.98 -9.12
N SER A 201 -1.56 -0.18 -9.21
CA SER A 201 -2.81 -0.44 -8.51
C SER A 201 -2.68 -0.28 -7.00
N SER A 202 -1.65 -0.89 -6.40
CA SER A 202 -1.38 -0.76 -4.96
C SER A 202 -1.07 0.68 -4.55
N SER A 203 -0.43 1.47 -5.41
CA SER A 203 -0.07 2.88 -5.11
C SER A 203 -1.24 3.86 -5.20
N LEU A 204 -2.31 3.50 -5.91
CA LEU A 204 -3.47 4.38 -6.18
C LEU A 204 -4.71 4.00 -5.36
N LYS A 205 -4.96 2.71 -5.12
CA LYS A 205 -6.14 2.30 -4.35
C LYS A 205 -6.04 2.84 -2.93
N HIS A 206 -7.16 3.39 -2.44
CA HIS A 206 -7.28 4.04 -1.13
C HIS A 206 -6.37 5.27 -0.91
N TRP A 207 -5.61 5.69 -1.92
CA TRP A 207 -4.76 6.88 -1.85
C TRP A 207 -5.60 8.14 -2.13
N PRO A 208 -5.69 9.10 -1.19
CA PRO A 208 -6.60 10.25 -1.33
C PRO A 208 -6.18 11.26 -2.40
N LEU A 209 -4.92 11.24 -2.86
CA LEU A 209 -4.43 12.12 -3.93
C LEU A 209 -4.31 11.38 -5.27
N THR A 210 -5.04 10.27 -5.45
CA THR A 210 -5.06 9.52 -6.71
C THR A 210 -5.42 10.36 -7.94
N PRO A 211 -6.43 11.27 -7.92
CA PRO A 211 -6.67 12.13 -9.07
C PRO A 211 -5.46 12.99 -9.42
N THR A 212 -4.86 13.67 -8.43
CA THR A 212 -3.65 14.49 -8.61
C THR A 212 -2.47 13.67 -9.14
N ALA A 213 -2.31 12.44 -8.65
CA ALA A 213 -1.24 11.55 -9.07
C ALA A 213 -1.43 11.08 -10.52
N LEU A 214 -2.67 10.83 -10.95
CA LEU A 214 -3.01 10.43 -12.32
C LEU A 214 -2.97 11.57 -13.34
N SER A 215 -3.32 12.80 -12.94
CA SER A 215 -3.26 13.98 -13.81
C SER A 215 -1.89 14.64 -13.91
N SER A 216 -0.96 14.23 -13.04
CA SER A 216 0.44 14.65 -13.12
C SER A 216 1.04 14.35 -14.50
N ASN A 217 1.96 15.22 -14.94
CA ASN A 217 2.62 15.14 -16.25
C ASN A 217 1.67 15.10 -17.46
N SER A 218 0.60 15.90 -17.44
CA SER A 218 -0.36 16.01 -18.55
C SER A 218 -1.22 14.75 -18.73
N ASP A 219 -1.88 14.31 -17.65
CA ASP A 219 -2.78 13.15 -17.65
C ASP A 219 -2.10 11.81 -18.00
N GLU A 220 -0.78 11.70 -17.81
CA GLU A 220 0.00 10.50 -18.18
C GLU A 220 -0.58 9.23 -17.52
N GLY A 221 -0.99 9.32 -16.25
CA GLY A 221 -1.60 8.21 -15.54
C GLY A 221 -2.93 7.77 -16.15
N TYR A 222 -3.81 8.71 -16.48
CA TYR A 222 -5.08 8.40 -17.11
C TYR A 222 -4.92 7.83 -18.53
N LEU A 223 -3.98 8.37 -19.31
CA LEU A 223 -3.66 7.85 -20.65
C LEU A 223 -3.07 6.43 -20.60
N ALA A 224 -2.27 6.13 -19.58
CA ALA A 224 -1.77 4.79 -19.34
C ALA A 224 -2.89 3.80 -18.98
N LEU A 225 -3.88 4.21 -18.17
CA LEU A 225 -5.06 3.39 -17.90
C LEU A 225 -5.87 3.13 -19.18
N SER A 226 -6.07 4.16 -20.01
CA SER A 226 -6.77 4.07 -21.30
C SER A 226 -6.10 3.08 -22.26
N SER A 227 -4.77 3.14 -22.33
CA SER A 227 -3.97 2.20 -23.13
C SER A 227 -3.97 0.79 -22.54
N GLY A 228 -3.85 0.67 -21.22
CA GLY A 228 -3.72 -0.59 -20.49
C GLY A 228 -4.98 -1.46 -20.53
N VAL A 229 -6.18 -0.86 -20.56
CA VAL A 229 -7.43 -1.62 -20.74
C VAL A 229 -7.56 -2.27 -22.12
N ARG A 230 -6.64 -1.96 -23.05
CA ARG A 230 -6.49 -2.58 -24.37
C ARG A 230 -5.20 -3.41 -24.51
N ASP A 231 -4.47 -3.69 -23.43
CA ASP A 231 -3.21 -4.44 -23.52
C ASP A 231 -3.43 -5.78 -24.25
N LEU A 232 -2.46 -6.20 -25.05
CA LEU A 232 -2.55 -7.44 -25.83
C LEU A 232 -2.52 -8.68 -24.92
N ASP A 233 -1.82 -8.60 -23.80
CA ASP A 233 -1.78 -9.66 -22.79
C ASP A 233 -3.01 -9.58 -21.88
N ILE A 234 -3.77 -10.67 -21.84
CA ILE A 234 -4.99 -10.76 -21.02
C ILE A 234 -4.70 -10.58 -19.51
N GLY A 235 -3.55 -11.04 -19.04
CA GLY A 235 -3.14 -10.90 -17.64
C GLY A 235 -2.99 -9.43 -17.23
N VAL A 236 -2.41 -8.61 -18.11
CA VAL A 236 -2.29 -7.15 -17.92
C VAL A 236 -3.66 -6.49 -18.10
N ARG A 237 -4.35 -6.79 -19.19
CA ARG A 237 -5.62 -6.18 -19.57
C ARG A 237 -6.69 -6.33 -18.48
N ARG A 238 -6.86 -7.54 -17.91
CA ARG A 238 -7.80 -7.77 -16.78
C ARG A 238 -7.42 -7.01 -15.51
N LYS A 239 -6.12 -6.88 -15.21
CA LYS A 239 -5.63 -6.13 -14.03
C LYS A 239 -5.88 -4.63 -14.20
N MET A 240 -5.78 -4.12 -15.42
CA MET A 240 -6.13 -2.73 -15.74
C MET A 240 -7.63 -2.48 -15.58
N ALA A 241 -8.49 -3.36 -16.13
CA ALA A 241 -9.94 -3.26 -15.91
C ALA A 241 -10.31 -3.35 -14.42
N PHE A 242 -9.68 -4.25 -13.67
CA PHE A 242 -9.83 -4.34 -12.23
C PHE A 242 -9.45 -3.03 -11.52
N LEU A 243 -8.32 -2.43 -11.87
CA LEU A 243 -7.91 -1.14 -11.31
C LEU A 243 -8.94 -0.05 -11.62
N VAL A 244 -9.37 0.11 -12.88
CA VAL A 244 -10.38 1.10 -13.26
C VAL A 244 -11.68 0.89 -12.50
N HIS A 245 -12.16 -0.35 -12.40
CA HIS A 245 -13.32 -0.70 -11.58
C HIS A 245 -13.17 -0.26 -10.12
N ASN A 246 -12.02 -0.55 -9.50
CA ASN A 246 -11.76 -0.15 -8.12
C ASN A 246 -11.71 1.38 -7.96
N LEU A 247 -11.16 2.11 -8.94
CA LEU A 247 -11.13 3.58 -8.88
C LEU A 247 -12.54 4.18 -8.91
N VAL A 248 -13.44 3.62 -9.73
CA VAL A 248 -14.85 4.02 -9.77
C VAL A 248 -15.57 3.66 -8.47
N LEU A 249 -15.38 2.44 -7.98
CA LEU A 249 -16.01 1.95 -6.74
C LEU A 249 -15.60 2.79 -5.52
N LEU A 250 -14.30 2.98 -5.33
CA LEU A 250 -13.77 3.72 -4.18
C LEU A 250 -14.15 5.20 -4.21
N HIS A 251 -14.34 5.76 -5.41
CA HIS A 251 -14.86 7.12 -5.53
C HIS A 251 -16.33 7.20 -5.05
N ALA A 252 -17.15 6.21 -5.38
CA ALA A 252 -18.55 6.14 -4.95
C ALA A 252 -18.71 5.92 -3.43
N GLU A 253 -17.86 5.08 -2.83
CA GLU A 253 -17.86 4.83 -1.38
C GLU A 253 -17.39 6.05 -0.57
N GLY A 254 -16.62 6.95 -1.20
CA GLY A 254 -15.97 8.06 -0.52
C GLY A 254 -14.74 7.61 0.28
N TRP A 255 -13.95 8.59 0.71
CA TRP A 255 -12.70 8.33 1.42
C TRP A 255 -12.93 8.40 2.95
N ASP A 256 -12.95 7.24 3.62
CA ASP A 256 -13.19 7.10 5.07
C ASP A 256 -11.97 6.58 5.86
N THR A 257 -10.79 6.54 5.24
CA THR A 257 -9.59 6.04 5.94
C THR A 257 -9.07 7.09 6.92
N GLU A 258 -8.73 6.72 8.15
CA GLU A 258 -8.03 7.62 9.05
C GLU A 258 -6.63 7.92 8.49
N VAL A 259 -6.31 9.19 8.19
CA VAL A 259 -4.93 9.56 7.84
C VAL A 259 -4.11 9.55 9.14
N PRO A 260 -2.99 8.80 9.21
CA PRO A 260 -2.03 8.97 10.29
C PRO A 260 -1.53 10.42 10.37
N GLU A 261 -1.40 10.98 11.58
CA GLU A 261 -1.05 12.40 11.78
C GLU A 261 0.29 12.79 11.12
N ASP A 262 1.24 11.85 11.09
CA ASP A 262 2.53 11.96 10.42
C ASP A 262 2.43 12.08 8.88
N VAL A 263 1.33 11.61 8.30
CA VAL A 263 1.06 11.65 6.85
C VAL A 263 0.07 12.77 6.49
N ALA A 264 -0.76 13.19 7.43
CA ALA A 264 -1.82 14.18 7.23
C ALA A 264 -1.32 15.48 6.61
N THR A 265 -0.16 15.98 7.05
CA THR A 265 0.40 17.24 6.52
C THR A 265 0.70 17.16 5.01
N HIS A 266 1.24 16.03 4.54
CA HIS A 266 1.57 15.84 3.13
C HIS A 266 0.31 15.68 2.27
N ILE A 267 -0.69 14.97 2.77
CA ILE A 267 -1.96 14.74 2.05
C ILE A 267 -2.80 16.02 1.99
N LEU A 268 -2.87 16.78 3.09
CA LEU A 268 -3.68 18.00 3.17
C LEU A 268 -3.13 19.13 2.29
N GLN A 269 -1.82 19.23 2.10
CA GLN A 269 -1.21 20.21 1.19
C GLN A 269 -1.52 19.91 -0.29
N GLY A 270 -1.67 18.63 -0.67
CA GLY A 270 -1.98 18.21 -2.03
C GLY A 270 -3.46 18.26 -2.42
N ARG A 271 -4.37 18.53 -1.46
CA ARG A 271 -5.83 18.54 -1.69
C ARG A 271 -6.37 19.76 -2.43
N GLN A 272 -5.56 20.75 -2.77
CA GLN A 272 -6.04 21.94 -3.46
C GLN A 272 -6.32 21.65 -4.94
N GLY A 273 -7.60 21.76 -5.34
CA GLY A 273 -8.04 21.57 -6.73
C GLY A 273 -8.38 20.13 -7.08
N GLN A 274 -9.04 19.39 -6.16
CA GLN A 274 -9.47 17.99 -6.39
C GLN A 274 -10.22 17.86 -7.71
N GLU A 275 -9.50 17.31 -8.67
CA GLU A 275 -10.08 16.72 -9.86
C GLU A 275 -10.82 15.45 -9.47
N ASP A 276 -11.95 15.21 -10.13
CA ASP A 276 -12.72 14.00 -9.95
C ASP A 276 -12.06 12.84 -10.71
N VAL A 277 -11.83 11.71 -10.03
CA VAL A 277 -11.12 10.59 -10.67
C VAL A 277 -11.92 10.01 -11.84
N VAL A 278 -13.25 9.97 -11.74
CA VAL A 278 -14.14 9.39 -12.74
C VAL A 278 -14.29 10.33 -13.93
N GLU A 279 -14.33 11.65 -13.71
CA GLU A 279 -14.24 12.62 -14.80
C GLU A 279 -12.90 12.54 -15.54
N GLY A 280 -11.78 12.35 -14.82
CA GLY A 280 -10.46 12.13 -15.41
C GLY A 280 -10.40 10.86 -16.27
N LEU A 281 -10.96 9.75 -15.78
CA LEU A 281 -11.09 8.50 -16.54
C LEU A 281 -11.93 8.70 -17.82
N TYR A 282 -13.03 9.45 -17.73
CA TYR A 282 -13.87 9.77 -18.88
C TYR A 282 -13.13 10.61 -19.92
N ARG A 283 -12.47 11.70 -19.48
CA ARG A 283 -11.72 12.61 -20.36
C ARG A 283 -10.60 11.90 -21.12
N ALA A 284 -9.90 10.97 -20.48
CA ALA A 284 -8.85 10.17 -21.12
C ALA A 284 -9.39 9.02 -22.01
N GLY A 285 -10.70 8.87 -22.12
CA GLY A 285 -11.35 7.87 -22.97
C GLY A 285 -11.32 6.45 -22.41
N VAL A 286 -11.03 6.26 -21.12
CA VAL A 286 -10.90 4.91 -20.51
C VAL A 286 -12.20 4.11 -20.66
N PHE A 287 -13.34 4.72 -20.37
CA PHE A 287 -14.65 4.06 -20.52
C PHE A 287 -15.00 3.74 -21.97
N LYS A 288 -14.61 4.61 -22.91
CA LYS A 288 -14.76 4.37 -24.34
C LYS A 288 -13.94 3.15 -24.77
N GLU A 289 -12.71 3.00 -24.27
CA GLU A 289 -11.88 1.85 -24.61
C GLU A 289 -12.39 0.54 -23.98
N LEU A 290 -12.88 0.57 -22.74
CA LEU A 290 -13.59 -0.58 -22.15
C LEU A 290 -14.80 -1.00 -23.01
N LEU A 291 -15.61 -0.05 -23.46
CA LEU A 291 -16.75 -0.28 -24.35
C LEU A 291 -16.33 -0.89 -25.71
N ASN A 292 -15.24 -0.40 -26.28
CA ASN A 292 -14.72 -0.92 -27.55
C ASN A 292 -14.29 -2.38 -27.41
N VAL A 293 -13.50 -2.70 -26.38
CA VAL A 293 -13.02 -4.07 -26.16
C VAL A 293 -14.19 -5.01 -25.87
N LEU A 294 -15.15 -4.62 -25.02
CA LEU A 294 -16.35 -5.44 -24.78
C LEU A 294 -17.14 -5.70 -26.08
N GLY A 295 -17.34 -4.68 -26.90
CA GLY A 295 -18.04 -4.82 -28.18
C GLY A 295 -17.32 -5.70 -29.21
N GLU A 296 -16.00 -5.56 -29.34
CA GLU A 296 -15.14 -6.40 -30.19
C GLU A 296 -15.21 -7.87 -29.76
N ARG A 297 -15.21 -8.11 -28.44
CA ARG A 297 -15.28 -9.44 -27.84
C ARG A 297 -16.64 -10.10 -28.05
N GLU A 298 -17.74 -9.38 -27.85
CA GLU A 298 -19.08 -9.89 -28.12
C GLU A 298 -19.27 -10.27 -29.59
N SER A 299 -18.81 -9.41 -30.51
CA SER A 299 -18.88 -9.68 -31.95
C SER A 299 -18.09 -10.95 -32.34
N THR A 300 -16.99 -11.23 -31.64
CA THR A 300 -16.17 -12.44 -31.86
C THR A 300 -16.84 -13.70 -31.32
N ARG A 301 -17.67 -13.60 -30.27
CA ARG A 301 -18.38 -14.73 -29.67
C ARG A 301 -19.65 -15.13 -30.43
N GLU A 302 -20.37 -14.19 -31.05
CA GLU A 302 -21.58 -14.47 -31.85
C GLU A 302 -21.34 -15.49 -32.99
N GLY A 303 -20.08 -15.68 -33.42
CA GLY A 303 -19.70 -16.68 -34.43
C GLY A 303 -19.35 -18.08 -33.92
N LYS A 304 -19.30 -18.31 -32.60
CA LYS A 304 -18.96 -19.61 -31.99
C LYS A 304 -20.21 -20.31 -31.44
N LYS A 305 -20.31 -21.63 -31.61
CA LYS A 305 -21.44 -22.41 -31.07
C LYS A 305 -21.42 -22.42 -29.54
N GLU A 306 -22.61 -22.43 -28.92
CA GLU A 306 -22.77 -22.67 -27.47
C GLU A 306 -22.02 -23.95 -27.06
N GLY A 307 -21.05 -23.81 -26.15
CA GLY A 307 -20.19 -24.91 -25.68
C GLY A 307 -18.85 -25.07 -26.43
N GLU A 308 -18.62 -24.37 -27.55
CA GLU A 308 -17.32 -24.31 -28.24
C GLU A 308 -16.56 -23.04 -27.84
N GLY A 309 -16.21 -22.96 -26.55
CA GLY A 309 -15.41 -21.88 -26.03
C GLY A 309 -15.67 -21.66 -24.55
N GLU A 310 -15.04 -22.46 -23.70
CA GLU A 310 -14.61 -21.92 -22.41
C GLU A 310 -13.84 -20.63 -22.74
N GLY A 311 -14.47 -19.48 -22.49
CA GLY A 311 -13.76 -18.22 -22.55
C GLY A 311 -12.59 -18.35 -21.58
N ASP A 312 -11.40 -17.95 -22.02
CA ASP A 312 -10.25 -17.86 -21.11
C ASP A 312 -10.72 -17.16 -19.83
N LYS A 313 -10.49 -17.78 -18.68
CA LYS A 313 -10.94 -17.28 -17.37
C LYS A 313 -10.54 -15.80 -17.19
N GLY A 314 -9.36 -15.42 -17.67
CA GLY A 314 -8.90 -14.04 -17.63
C GLY A 314 -9.78 -13.07 -18.42
N GLU A 315 -10.39 -13.52 -19.51
CA GLU A 315 -11.30 -12.72 -20.32
C GLU A 315 -12.67 -12.55 -19.69
N MET A 316 -13.17 -13.58 -18.98
CA MET A 316 -14.41 -13.44 -18.21
C MET A 316 -14.23 -12.45 -17.06
N GLU A 317 -13.10 -12.52 -16.36
CA GLU A 317 -12.72 -11.55 -15.32
C GLU A 317 -12.58 -10.13 -15.90
N TYR A 318 -11.99 -9.98 -17.09
CA TYR A 318 -11.95 -8.68 -17.77
C TYR A 318 -13.36 -8.15 -18.06
N ASP A 319 -14.21 -8.98 -18.67
CA ASP A 319 -15.58 -8.59 -19.03
C ASP A 319 -16.36 -8.15 -17.77
N GLU A 320 -16.23 -8.90 -16.67
CA GLU A 320 -16.82 -8.56 -15.38
C GLU A 320 -16.40 -7.17 -14.91
N PHE A 321 -15.09 -6.93 -14.76
CA PHE A 321 -14.58 -5.66 -14.22
C PHE A 321 -14.92 -4.48 -15.15
N ALA A 322 -14.83 -4.67 -16.47
CA ALA A 322 -15.19 -3.66 -17.44
C ALA A 322 -16.66 -3.26 -17.31
N MET A 323 -17.58 -4.24 -17.22
CA MET A 323 -19.01 -3.97 -17.06
C MET A 323 -19.31 -3.27 -15.73
N ARG A 324 -18.70 -3.72 -14.62
CA ARG A 324 -18.87 -3.06 -13.31
C ARG A 324 -18.38 -1.61 -13.32
N ALA A 325 -17.22 -1.34 -13.93
CA ALA A 325 -16.69 0.01 -14.07
C ALA A 325 -17.64 0.91 -14.89
N LEU A 326 -18.18 0.39 -15.99
CA LEU A 326 -19.12 1.11 -16.85
C LEU A 326 -20.44 1.39 -16.13
N VAL A 327 -21.02 0.41 -15.43
CA VAL A 327 -22.25 0.62 -14.66
C VAL A 327 -22.06 1.63 -13.54
N GLY A 328 -20.92 1.61 -12.85
CA GLY A 328 -20.59 2.66 -11.87
C GLY A 328 -20.51 4.06 -12.49
N ALA A 329 -19.91 4.19 -13.68
CA ALA A 329 -19.90 5.46 -14.41
C ALA A 329 -21.30 5.91 -14.88
N ILE A 330 -22.23 4.97 -15.12
CA ILE A 330 -23.65 5.28 -15.42
C ILE A 330 -24.36 5.81 -14.19
N GLU A 331 -24.17 5.19 -13.04
CA GLU A 331 -24.74 5.61 -11.76
C GLU A 331 -24.33 7.05 -11.40
N MET A 332 -23.13 7.44 -11.79
CA MET A 332 -22.56 8.78 -11.61
C MET A 332 -22.96 9.79 -12.71
N ASP A 333 -23.80 9.39 -13.67
CA ASP A 333 -24.23 10.21 -14.81
C ASP A 333 -23.08 10.75 -15.69
N ILE A 334 -21.95 10.04 -15.75
CA ILE A 334 -20.75 10.46 -16.48
C ILE A 334 -20.81 10.10 -17.97
N LEU A 335 -21.39 8.94 -18.30
CA LEU A 335 -21.45 8.46 -19.69
C LEU A 335 -22.51 9.20 -20.53
N THR A 336 -22.24 9.36 -21.82
CA THR A 336 -23.24 9.90 -22.77
C THR A 336 -24.40 8.91 -22.98
N LEU A 337 -25.54 9.40 -23.48
CA LEU A 337 -26.69 8.54 -23.79
C LEU A 337 -26.33 7.42 -24.79
N GLU A 338 -25.50 7.71 -25.79
CA GLU A 338 -25.03 6.73 -26.77
C GLU A 338 -24.19 5.63 -26.10
N GLU A 339 -23.28 6.00 -25.21
CA GLU A 339 -22.46 5.06 -24.45
C GLU A 339 -23.32 4.21 -23.51
N LYS A 340 -24.26 4.81 -22.78
CA LYS A 340 -25.23 4.11 -21.92
C LYS A 340 -26.03 3.06 -22.70
N MET A 341 -26.50 3.41 -23.91
CA MET A 341 -27.21 2.48 -24.78
C MET A 341 -26.32 1.31 -25.23
N ARG A 342 -25.06 1.56 -25.57
CA ARG A 342 -24.11 0.49 -25.93
C ARG A 342 -23.82 -0.46 -24.77
N VAL A 343 -23.65 0.05 -23.54
CA VAL A 343 -23.50 -0.79 -22.34
C VAL A 343 -24.73 -1.70 -22.18
N LYS A 344 -25.93 -1.12 -22.30
CA LYS A 344 -27.20 -1.86 -22.21
C LYS A 344 -27.30 -2.95 -23.27
N GLU A 345 -26.95 -2.67 -24.53
CA GLU A 345 -26.97 -3.65 -25.61
C GLU A 345 -26.07 -4.85 -25.30
N ILE A 346 -24.83 -4.60 -24.85
CA ILE A 346 -23.88 -5.66 -24.46
C ILE A 346 -24.44 -6.47 -23.29
N TRP A 347 -24.99 -5.80 -22.27
CA TRP A 347 -25.61 -6.45 -21.11
C TRP A 347 -26.79 -7.35 -21.48
N GLU A 348 -27.63 -6.93 -22.41
CA GLU A 348 -28.77 -7.71 -22.91
C GLU A 348 -28.30 -8.93 -23.72
N LYS A 349 -27.27 -8.77 -24.57
CA LYS A 349 -26.68 -9.86 -25.35
C LYS A 349 -26.09 -10.96 -24.49
N TRP A 350 -25.48 -10.63 -23.35
CA TRP A 350 -24.95 -11.62 -22.42
C TRP A 350 -26.02 -12.57 -21.88
N GLY A 351 -27.28 -12.11 -21.80
CA GLY A 351 -28.35 -12.86 -21.15
C GLY A 351 -28.01 -13.23 -19.70
N LYS A 352 -28.82 -14.12 -19.10
CA LYS A 352 -28.61 -14.52 -17.70
C LYS A 352 -27.37 -15.40 -17.53
N GLU A 353 -27.21 -16.39 -18.40
CA GLU A 353 -26.14 -17.39 -18.27
C GLU A 353 -24.77 -16.78 -18.60
N GLY A 354 -24.67 -15.92 -19.62
CA GLY A 354 -23.42 -15.24 -19.94
C GLY A 354 -23.01 -14.21 -18.88
N ARG A 355 -23.95 -13.64 -18.12
CA ARG A 355 -23.65 -12.81 -16.93
C ARG A 355 -23.13 -13.66 -15.78
N LYS A 356 -23.77 -14.79 -15.51
CA LYS A 356 -23.34 -15.73 -14.48
C LYS A 356 -21.93 -16.30 -14.75
N GLU A 357 -21.61 -16.63 -16.00
CA GLU A 357 -20.27 -17.08 -16.39
C GLU A 357 -19.18 -16.03 -16.13
N ARG A 358 -19.56 -14.75 -16.09
CA ARG A 358 -18.70 -13.60 -15.75
C ARG A 358 -18.78 -13.22 -14.27
N GLY A 359 -19.32 -14.08 -13.41
CA GLY A 359 -19.43 -13.81 -11.97
C GLY A 359 -20.50 -12.79 -11.57
N ILE A 360 -21.38 -12.39 -12.50
CA ILE A 360 -22.46 -11.44 -12.23
C ILE A 360 -23.77 -12.22 -12.06
N GLU A 361 -24.18 -12.44 -10.80
CA GLU A 361 -25.42 -13.17 -10.48
C GLU A 361 -26.11 -12.64 -9.21
N GLY A 362 -27.38 -13.00 -9.03
CA GLY A 362 -28.14 -12.68 -7.82
C GLY A 362 -28.42 -11.19 -7.64
N VAL A 363 -28.18 -10.67 -6.43
CA VAL A 363 -28.48 -9.27 -6.07
C VAL A 363 -27.70 -8.27 -6.92
N ASP A 364 -26.48 -8.63 -7.29
CA ASP A 364 -25.60 -7.80 -8.10
C ASP A 364 -26.13 -7.65 -9.54
N GLU A 365 -26.54 -8.77 -10.16
CA GLU A 365 -27.20 -8.76 -11.48
C GLU A 365 -28.47 -7.89 -11.46
N GLU A 366 -29.30 -8.02 -10.42
CA GLU A 366 -30.52 -7.23 -10.25
C GLU A 366 -30.24 -5.73 -10.05
N SER A 367 -29.17 -5.39 -9.34
CA SER A 367 -28.77 -4.00 -9.12
C SER A 367 -28.29 -3.35 -10.42
N MET A 368 -27.36 -4.00 -11.12
CA MET A 368 -26.82 -3.51 -12.40
C MET A 368 -27.92 -3.45 -13.47
N GLY A 369 -28.80 -4.45 -13.52
CA GLY A 369 -29.93 -4.47 -14.45
C GLY A 369 -30.91 -3.32 -14.24
N ARG A 370 -31.13 -2.89 -12.99
CA ARG A 370 -31.95 -1.70 -12.68
C ARG A 370 -31.30 -0.40 -13.18
N LEU A 371 -29.99 -0.23 -12.97
CA LEU A 371 -29.25 0.94 -13.46
C LEU A 371 -29.23 1.02 -15.00
N LEU A 372 -29.22 -0.13 -15.67
CA LEU A 372 -29.23 -0.22 -17.14
C LEU A 372 -30.63 -0.17 -17.76
N SER A 373 -31.68 -0.21 -16.94
CA SER A 373 -33.06 0.01 -17.37
C SER A 373 -33.34 1.51 -17.52
N LEU A 374 -32.65 2.14 -18.49
CA LEU A 374 -32.80 3.56 -18.86
C LEU A 374 -34.27 3.97 -19.05
#